data_AF-A0A925RPK5-F1
#
_entry.id   AF-A0A925RPK5-F1
#
_cell.length_a   1.000
_cell.length_b   1.000
_cell.length_c   1.000
_cell.angle_alpha   90.00
_cell.angle_beta   90.00
_cell.angle_gamma   90.00
#
_symmetry.space_group_name_H-M   'P 1'
#
loop_
_entity.id
_entity.type
_entity.pdbx_description
1 polymer ?
#
loop_
_entity_poly.entity_id
_entity_poly.type
_entity_poly.pdbx_seq_one_letter_code
_entity_poly.pdbx_strand_id
1 'polypeptide(L)' 'MSLCQSIDTLSMAFLDDELAAQERRELELHLIDCATCRVHVDAERAEIAMVRKALVAPPASAIFKARLSRA' A
#
# COMPACT_ATOMS: atom_id res chain seq x y z
N MET A 1 18.21 5.44 11.25
CA MET A 1 18.97 5.94 10.09
C MET A 1 19.10 4.90 8.97
N SER A 2 19.30 3.60 9.26
CA SER A 2 19.35 2.55 8.21
C SER A 2 18.05 2.48 7.39
N LEU A 3 16.88 2.52 8.04
CA LEU A 3 15.59 2.44 7.35
C LEU A 3 15.36 3.59 6.35
N CYS A 4 15.86 4.80 6.64
CA CYS A 4 15.75 5.93 5.72
C CYS A 4 16.53 5.68 4.41
N GLN A 5 17.66 4.98 4.49
CA GLN A 5 18.50 4.68 3.32
C GLN A 5 17.87 3.60 2.42
N SER A 6 17.00 2.78 2.99
CA SER A 6 16.29 1.71 2.28
C SER A 6 14.83 2.05 2.01
N ILE A 7 14.41 3.31 2.21
CA ILE A 7 12.99 3.68 2.17
C ILE A 7 12.36 3.41 0.80
N ASP A 8 13.11 3.59 -0.29
CA ASP A 8 12.63 3.36 -1.64
C ASP A 8 12.24 1.88 -1.86
N THR A 9 13.02 0.93 -1.33
CA THR A 9 12.70 -0.50 -1.45
C THR A 9 11.63 -0.93 -0.45
N LEU A 10 11.71 -0.38 0.77
CA LEU A 10 10.76 -0.70 1.85
C LEU A 10 9.36 -0.18 1.55
N SER A 11 9.23 0.98 0.92
CA SER A 11 7.93 1.58 0.55
C SER A 11 7.18 0.69 -0.44
N MET A 12 7.85 0.16 -1.45
CA MET A 12 7.29 -0.79 -2.42
C MET A 12 6.76 -2.04 -1.73
N ALA A 13 7.62 -2.76 -1.00
CA ALA A 13 7.24 -4.00 -0.31
C ALA A 13 6.16 -3.77 0.77
N PHE A 14 6.17 -2.60 1.43
CA PHE A 14 5.16 -2.24 2.41
C PHE A 14 3.78 -1.99 1.77
N LEU A 15 3.73 -1.29 0.64
CA LEU A 15 2.47 -0.95 -0.04
C LEU A 15 1.83 -2.16 -0.73
N ASP A 16 2.65 -3.15 -1.08
CA ASP A 16 2.20 -4.44 -1.64
C ASP A 16 1.91 -5.50 -0.56
N ASP A 17 2.06 -5.16 0.74
CA ASP A 17 1.88 -6.06 1.90
C ASP A 17 2.80 -7.30 1.88
N GLU A 18 4.02 -7.12 1.38
CA GLU A 18 5.04 -8.17 1.21
C GLU A 18 6.08 -8.22 2.34
N LEU A 19 6.07 -7.25 3.26
CA LEU A 19 6.98 -7.24 4.40
C LEU A 19 6.63 -8.31 5.44
N ALA A 20 7.66 -8.92 6.04
CA ALA A 20 7.46 -9.76 7.20
C ALA A 20 6.88 -8.95 8.37
N ALA A 21 6.10 -9.60 9.24
CA ALA A 21 5.38 -8.91 10.31
C ALA A 21 6.28 -8.05 11.24
N GLN A 22 7.52 -8.49 11.47
CA GLN A 22 8.49 -7.74 12.27
C GLN A 22 8.99 -6.49 11.53
N GLU A 23 9.43 -6.65 10.28
CA GLU A 23 9.91 -5.53 9.44
C GLU A 23 8.82 -4.48 9.22
N ARG A 24 7.58 -4.92 9.00
CA ARG A 24 6.43 -4.04 8.88
C ARG A 24 6.25 -3.17 10.13
N ARG A 25 6.32 -3.76 11.33
CA ARG A 25 6.21 -3.01 12.59
C ARG A 25 7.34 -2.01 12.76
N GLU A 26 8.57 -2.40 12.43
CA GLU A 26 9.73 -1.51 12.51
C GLU A 26 9.61 -0.33 11.55
N LEU A 27 9.14 -0.55 10.33
CA LEU A 27 8.86 0.51 9.37
C LEU A 27 7.71 1.41 9.86
N GLU A 28 6.61 0.84 10.36
CA GLU A 28 5.48 1.62 10.89
C GLU A 28 5.92 2.55 12.03
N LEU A 29 6.76 2.06 12.96
CA LEU A 29 7.37 2.88 14.00
C LEU A 29 8.26 3.99 13.40
N HIS A 30 9.06 3.66 12.40
CA HIS A 30 9.89 4.64 11.72
C HIS A 30 9.08 5.76 11.05
N LEU A 31 7.95 5.44 10.42
CA LEU A 31 7.09 6.42 9.76
C LEU A 31 6.35 7.34 10.73
N ILE A 32 6.20 6.95 12.00
CA ILE A 32 5.70 7.84 13.06
C ILE A 32 6.73 8.92 13.37
N ASP A 33 8.01 8.56 13.46
CA ASP A 33 9.08 9.45 13.89
C ASP A 33 9.75 10.23 12.74
N CYS A 34 9.64 9.76 11.49
CA CYS A 34 10.33 10.34 10.34
C CYS A 34 9.35 10.93 9.30
N ALA A 35 9.17 12.25 9.35
CA ALA A 35 8.31 12.97 8.41
C ALA A 35 8.72 12.81 6.95
N THR A 36 10.02 12.79 6.64
CA THR A 36 10.53 12.64 5.27
C THR A 36 10.12 11.29 4.66
N CYS A 37 10.34 10.20 5.40
CA CYS A 37 9.98 8.87 4.94
C CYS A 37 8.46 8.69 4.84
N ARG A 38 7.69 9.29 5.76
CA ARG A 38 6.22 9.31 5.68
C ARG A 38 5.73 9.98 4.40
N VAL A 39 6.25 11.18 4.08
CA VAL A 39 5.90 11.90 2.85
C VAL A 39 6.24 11.07 1.61
N HIS A 40 7.39 10.38 1.60
CA HIS A 40 7.76 9.49 0.50
C HIS A 40 6.75 8.35 0.32
N VAL A 41 6.42 7.60 1.39
CA VAL A 41 5.44 6.50 1.32
C VAL A 41 4.04 6.99 0.93
N ASP A 42 3.65 8.19 1.37
CA ASP A 42 2.36 8.79 1.00
C ASP A 42 2.32 9.17 -0.49
N ALA A 43 3.43 9.65 -1.06
CA ALA A 43 3.55 9.93 -2.49
C ALA A 43 3.43 8.66 -3.33
N GLU A 44 4.20 7.61 -3.00
CA GLU A 44 4.12 6.30 -3.66
C GLU A 44 2.69 5.72 -3.61
N ARG A 45 2.03 5.83 -2.44
CA ARG A 45 0.63 5.41 -2.27
C ARG A 45 -0.32 6.18 -3.20
N ALA A 46 -0.11 7.48 -3.36
CA ALA A 46 -0.91 8.30 -4.25
C ALA A 46 -0.70 7.90 -5.73
N GLU A 47 0.53 7.58 -6.11
CA GLU A 47 0.86 7.08 -7.45
C GLU A 47 0.16 5.75 -7.76
N ILE A 48 0.24 4.77 -6.85
CA ILE A 48 -0.47 3.49 -6.97
C ILE A 48 -1.98 3.72 -7.10
N ALA A 49 -2.56 4.64 -6.30
CA ALA A 49 -3.98 4.97 -6.37
C ALA A 49 -4.37 5.57 -7.74
N MET A 50 -3.52 6.43 -8.32
CA MET A 50 -3.73 6.97 -9.67
C MET A 50 -3.72 5.87 -10.73
N VAL A 51 -2.75 4.97 -10.67
CA VAL A 51 -2.66 3.83 -11.60
C VAL A 51 -3.90 2.94 -11.47
N ARG A 52 -4.28 2.55 -10.24
CA ARG A 52 -5.47 1.72 -10.00
C ARG A 52 -6.76 2.36 -10.53
N LYS A 53 -6.89 3.69 -10.45
CA LYS A 53 -8.04 4.43 -10.99
C LYS A 53 -8.08 4.42 -12.52
N ALA A 54 -6.92 4.38 -13.17
CA ALA A 54 -6.83 4.31 -14.63
C ALA A 54 -7.11 2.91 -15.19
N LEU A 55 -6.99 1.87 -14.36
CA LEU A 55 -7.27 0.49 -14.76
C LEU A 55 -8.78 0.22 -14.86
N VAL A 56 -9.19 -0.48 -15.92
CA VAL A 56 -10.56 -0.98 -16.05
C VAL A 56 -10.69 -2.26 -15.24
N ALA A 57 -11.51 -2.23 -14.20
CA ALA A 57 -11.80 -3.43 -13.41
C ALA A 57 -12.56 -4.48 -14.24
N PRO A 58 -12.24 -5.77 -14.11
CA PRO A 58 -13.01 -6.81 -14.77
C PRO A 58 -14.47 -6.80 -14.25
N PRO A 59 -15.45 -7.09 -15.10
CA PRO A 59 -16.84 -7.10 -14.68
C PRO A 59 -17.07 -8.19 -13.63
N ALA A 60 -17.70 -7.82 -12.51
CA ALA A 60 -18.11 -8.80 -11.52
C ALA A 60 -19.13 -9.79 -12.10
N SER A 61 -19.00 -11.08 -11.71
CA SER A 61 -19.88 -12.14 -12.20
C SER A 61 -21.34 -11.93 -11.75
N ALA A 62 -22.29 -12.43 -12.54
CA ALA A 62 -23.71 -12.32 -12.23
C ALA A 62 -24.06 -12.94 -10.88
N ILE A 63 -23.45 -14.09 -10.55
CA ILE A 63 -23.64 -14.78 -9.27
C ILE A 63 -23.14 -13.91 -8.10
N PHE A 64 -21.98 -13.27 -8.24
CA PHE A 64 -21.45 -12.38 -7.21
C PHE A 64 -22.37 -11.18 -6.97
N LYS A 65 -22.83 -10.52 -8.05
CA LYS A 65 -23.79 -9.41 -7.96
C LYS A 65 -25.09 -9.81 -7.27
N ALA A 66 -25.63 -10.99 -7.59
CA ALA A 66 -26.85 -11.53 -6.99
C ALA A 66 -26.69 -11.87 -5.49
N ARG A 67 -25.47 -12.20 -5.03
CA ARG A 67 -25.18 -12.44 -3.60
C ARG A 67 -25.09 -11.13 -2.83
N LEU A 68 -24.42 -10.12 -3.38
CA LEU A 68 -24.32 -8.78 -2.78
C LEU A 68 -25.69 -8.12 -2.61
N SER A 69 -26.59 -8.26 -3.59
CA SER A 69 -27.92 -7.64 -3.53
C SER A 69 -28.90 -8.29 -2.53
N ARG A 70 -28.50 -9.39 -1.87
CA ARG A 70 -29.31 -10.12 -0.89
C ARG A 70 -28.84 -9.92 0.55
N ALA A 71 -27.65 -9.35 0.75
CA ALA A 71 -27.06 -9.03 2.04
C ALA A 71 -27.43 -7.60 2.44
#